data_AF-A0A7V8TZE1-F1
#
_entry.id   AF-A0A7V8TZE1-F1
#
_cell.length_a   1.000
_cell.length_b   1.000
_cell.length_c   1.000
_cell.angle_alpha   90.00
_cell.angle_beta   90.00
_cell.angle_gamma   90.00
#
_symmetry.space_group_name_H-M   'P 1'
#
loop_
_entity.id
_entity.type
_entity.pdbx_description
1 polymer ?
#
loop_
_entity_poly.entity_id
_entity_poly.type
_entity_poly.pdbx_seq_one_letter_code
_entity_poly.pdbx_strand_id
1 'polypeptide(L)'
;MNLFLLGIIIFVIVYLFLNWFARTSTKKIATNIKKIAVYFSLIFVALLTLGGKYIFSLPFLFVILSGLKIKGLTALQVMQLWRLIQFLKNSGRFSQGQFGQAQGSSNISNDEAYKLLGLSKGCSKEEVLKAANQLQKKIHPDMNRDVKTERLSQLVNEAKDEIIKTDFV
;
A
#
# COMPACT_ATOMS: atom_id res chain seq x y z
N MET A 1 -28.79 53.74 -2.21
CA MET A 1 -28.21 54.32 -3.45
C MET A 1 -26.83 53.73 -3.80
N ASN A 2 -26.57 52.43 -3.49
CA ASN A 2 -25.29 51.77 -3.80
C ASN A 2 -25.42 50.56 -4.74
N LEU A 3 -26.62 49.96 -4.85
CA LEU A 3 -26.86 48.79 -5.71
C LEU A 3 -26.79 49.14 -7.22
N PHE A 4 -27.31 50.29 -7.61
CA PHE A 4 -27.20 50.79 -9.00
C PHE A 4 -25.75 51.07 -9.41
N LEU A 5 -24.96 51.72 -8.52
CA LEU A 5 -23.53 51.94 -8.75
C LEU A 5 -22.75 50.61 -8.83
N LEU A 6 -23.02 49.67 -7.92
CA LEU A 6 -22.39 48.36 -7.90
C LEU A 6 -22.73 47.55 -9.17
N GLY A 7 -23.97 47.65 -9.66
CA GLY A 7 -24.41 47.05 -10.92
C GLY A 7 -23.68 47.62 -12.14
N ILE A 8 -23.52 48.95 -12.22
CA ILE A 8 -22.77 49.61 -13.30
C ILE A 8 -21.30 49.21 -13.27
N ILE A 9 -20.68 49.17 -12.08
CA ILE A 9 -19.28 48.75 -11.91
C ILE A 9 -19.08 47.30 -12.39
N ILE A 10 -19.95 46.38 -11.97
CA ILE A 10 -19.91 44.98 -12.43
C ILE A 10 -20.09 44.91 -13.94
N PHE A 11 -21.02 45.67 -14.50
CA PHE A 11 -21.28 45.67 -15.94
C PHE A 11 -20.05 46.15 -16.74
N VAL A 12 -19.37 47.20 -16.29
CA VAL A 12 -18.13 47.69 -16.91
C VAL A 12 -17.02 46.65 -16.82
N ILE A 13 -16.85 46.00 -15.66
CA ILE A 13 -15.85 44.93 -15.49
C ILE A 13 -16.14 43.77 -16.43
N VAL A 14 -17.39 43.31 -16.50
CA VAL A 14 -17.81 42.22 -17.38
C VAL A 14 -17.60 42.59 -18.84
N TYR A 15 -17.95 43.81 -19.25
CA TYR A 15 -17.74 44.31 -20.60
C TYR A 15 -16.25 44.33 -20.99
N LEU A 16 -15.39 44.84 -20.11
CA LEU A 16 -13.94 44.84 -20.31
C LEU A 16 -13.39 43.42 -20.42
N PHE A 17 -13.86 42.51 -19.58
CA PHE A 17 -13.48 41.10 -19.61
C PHE A 17 -13.89 40.42 -20.91
N LEU A 18 -15.14 40.61 -21.37
CA LEU A 18 -15.63 40.04 -22.62
C LEU A 18 -14.89 40.62 -23.84
N ASN A 19 -14.61 41.93 -23.85
CA ASN A 19 -13.86 42.57 -24.92
C ASN A 19 -12.41 42.06 -24.99
N TRP A 20 -11.76 41.86 -23.84
CA TRP A 20 -10.43 41.26 -23.77
C TRP A 20 -10.43 39.78 -24.21
N PHE A 21 -11.46 39.02 -23.81
CA PHE A 21 -11.64 37.63 -24.19
C PHE A 21 -11.85 37.48 -25.71
N ALA A 22 -12.69 38.31 -26.31
CA ALA A 22 -12.99 38.29 -27.75
C ALA A 22 -11.77 38.63 -28.63
N ARG A 23 -10.84 39.47 -28.13
CA ARG A 23 -9.61 39.85 -28.85
C ARG A 23 -8.48 38.84 -28.72
N THR A 24 -8.56 37.92 -27.76
CA THR A 24 -7.49 36.96 -27.49
C THR A 24 -7.67 35.70 -28.32
N SER A 25 -6.61 35.23 -28.99
CA SER A 25 -6.66 34.02 -29.81
C SER A 25 -7.08 32.79 -28.98
N THR A 26 -8.05 32.01 -29.48
CA THR A 26 -8.64 30.83 -28.81
C THR A 26 -7.59 29.81 -28.32
N LYS A 27 -6.49 29.64 -29.06
CA LYS A 27 -5.40 28.72 -28.70
C LYS A 27 -4.65 29.18 -27.43
N LYS A 28 -4.37 30.47 -27.29
CA LYS A 28 -3.69 31.04 -26.09
C LYS A 28 -4.60 31.03 -24.87
N ILE A 29 -5.90 31.30 -25.05
CA ILE A 29 -6.91 31.20 -24.00
C ILE A 29 -6.94 29.78 -23.44
N ALA A 30 -7.06 28.76 -24.30
CA ALA A 30 -7.14 27.37 -23.88
C ALA A 30 -5.90 26.91 -23.09
N THR A 31 -4.70 27.35 -23.48
CA THR A 31 -3.47 27.03 -22.73
C THR A 31 -3.39 27.75 -21.40
N ASN A 32 -3.82 29.02 -21.33
CA ASN A 32 -3.80 29.79 -20.08
C ASN A 32 -4.84 29.29 -19.09
N ILE A 33 -6.05 28.97 -19.54
CA ILE A 33 -7.10 28.35 -18.71
C ILE A 33 -6.61 27.01 -18.15
N LYS A 34 -5.96 26.17 -18.97
CA LYS A 34 -5.38 24.91 -18.49
C LYS A 34 -4.33 25.13 -17.40
N LYS A 35 -3.42 26.10 -17.57
CA LYS A 35 -2.43 26.44 -16.54
C LYS A 35 -3.09 26.92 -15.25
N ILE A 36 -4.05 27.86 -15.36
CA ILE A 36 -4.79 28.39 -14.22
C ILE A 36 -5.53 27.27 -13.48
N ALA A 37 -6.20 26.37 -14.21
CA ALA A 37 -6.90 25.23 -13.64
C ALA A 37 -5.95 24.29 -12.86
N VAL A 38 -4.74 24.04 -13.38
CA VAL A 38 -3.73 23.21 -12.71
C VAL A 38 -3.24 23.88 -11.41
N TYR A 39 -2.90 25.18 -11.45
CA TYR A 39 -2.48 25.90 -10.24
C TYR A 39 -3.58 25.96 -9.18
N PHE A 40 -4.81 26.29 -9.60
CA PHE A 40 -5.95 26.32 -8.69
C PHE A 40 -6.20 24.96 -8.04
N SER A 41 -6.12 23.89 -8.84
CA SER A 41 -6.22 22.51 -8.37
C SER A 41 -5.15 22.17 -7.32
N LEU A 42 -3.89 22.59 -7.55
CA LEU A 42 -2.79 22.36 -6.62
C LEU A 42 -3.02 23.03 -5.25
N ILE A 43 -3.50 24.27 -5.26
CA ILE A 43 -3.87 25.01 -4.05
C ILE A 43 -5.02 24.31 -3.31
N PHE A 44 -6.03 23.85 -4.03
CA PHE A 44 -7.19 23.18 -3.44
C PHE A 44 -6.80 21.84 -2.79
N VAL A 45 -5.90 21.08 -3.44
CA VAL A 45 -5.33 19.85 -2.86
C VAL A 45 -4.63 20.17 -1.54
N ALA A 46 -3.73 21.16 -1.51
CA ALA A 46 -3.00 21.54 -0.29
C ALA A 46 -3.96 21.93 0.85
N LEU A 47 -5.00 22.70 0.54
CA LEU A 47 -6.01 23.12 1.51
C LEU A 47 -6.78 21.92 2.10
N LEU A 48 -7.24 21.01 1.24
CA LEU A 48 -8.01 19.83 1.63
C LEU A 48 -7.18 18.79 2.38
N THR A 49 -5.90 18.64 2.04
CA THR A 49 -4.97 17.75 2.74
C THR A 49 -4.69 18.23 4.16
N LEU A 50 -4.52 19.54 4.36
CA LEU A 50 -4.36 20.12 5.70
C LEU A 50 -5.63 19.94 6.54
N GLY A 51 -6.81 19.99 5.90
CA GLY A 51 -8.10 19.72 6.55
C GLY A 51 -8.41 18.23 6.77
N GLY A 52 -7.49 17.30 6.50
CA GLY A 52 -7.70 15.85 6.68
C GLY A 52 -8.67 15.19 5.70
N LYS A 53 -9.14 15.92 4.67
CA LYS A 53 -10.16 15.48 3.71
C LYS A 53 -9.54 15.01 2.39
N TYR A 54 -8.71 13.98 2.47
CA TYR A 54 -7.96 13.44 1.32
C TYR A 54 -8.85 12.87 0.20
N ILE A 55 -10.04 12.36 0.51
CA ILE A 55 -10.98 11.86 -0.51
C ILE A 55 -11.43 13.00 -1.44
N PHE A 56 -11.60 14.21 -0.90
CA PHE A 56 -12.06 15.36 -1.68
C PHE A 56 -10.95 15.98 -2.55
N SER A 57 -9.67 15.72 -2.26
CA SER A 57 -8.54 16.20 -3.09
C SER A 57 -8.28 15.33 -4.32
N LEU A 58 -8.85 14.12 -4.36
CA LEU A 58 -8.65 13.14 -5.41
C LEU A 58 -9.09 13.60 -6.83
N PRO A 59 -10.28 14.21 -7.04
CA PRO A 59 -10.65 14.75 -8.35
C PRO A 59 -9.69 15.86 -8.84
N PHE A 60 -9.13 16.65 -7.92
CA PHE A 60 -8.16 17.70 -8.24
C PHE A 60 -6.81 17.12 -8.70
N LEU A 61 -6.39 15.99 -8.13
CA LEU A 61 -5.20 15.26 -8.62
C LEU A 61 -5.39 14.75 -10.06
N PHE A 62 -6.59 14.28 -10.42
CA PHE A 62 -6.89 13.87 -11.80
C PHE A 62 -6.81 15.03 -12.79
N VAL A 63 -7.26 16.23 -12.40
CA VAL A 63 -7.12 17.45 -13.23
C VAL A 63 -5.65 17.79 -13.47
N ILE A 64 -4.81 17.68 -12.43
CA ILE A 64 -3.36 17.90 -12.54
C ILE A 64 -2.75 16.88 -13.49
N LEU A 65 -3.01 15.59 -13.29
CA LEU A 65 -2.54 14.50 -14.16
C LEU A 65 -2.92 14.71 -15.63
N SER A 66 -4.16 15.14 -15.91
CA SER A 66 -4.60 15.43 -17.27
C SER A 66 -3.89 16.65 -17.89
N GLY A 67 -3.45 17.61 -17.07
CA GLY A 67 -2.72 18.80 -17.52
C GLY A 67 -1.27 18.51 -17.93
N LEU A 68 -0.62 17.52 -17.31
CA LEU A 68 0.78 17.21 -17.53
C LEU A 68 1.09 16.48 -18.86
N LYS A 69 0.08 16.13 -19.68
CA LYS A 69 0.28 15.43 -20.98
C LYS A 69 1.27 14.26 -20.89
N ILE A 70 1.27 13.53 -19.78
CA ILE A 70 2.18 12.40 -19.59
C ILE A 70 1.67 11.31 -20.53
N LYS A 71 2.38 11.08 -21.63
CA LYS A 71 2.03 10.12 -22.70
C LYS A 71 1.96 8.64 -22.24
N GLY A 72 1.99 8.37 -20.93
CA GLY A 72 2.05 7.02 -20.36
C GLY A 72 1.19 6.80 -19.11
N LEU A 73 0.37 7.78 -18.69
CA LEU A 73 -0.52 7.67 -17.53
C LEU A 73 -1.99 7.81 -17.95
N THR A 74 -2.36 7.15 -19.04
CA THR A 74 -3.76 7.03 -19.42
C THR A 74 -4.49 6.17 -18.38
N ALA A 75 -5.78 6.40 -18.13
CA ALA A 75 -6.56 5.65 -17.13
C ALA A 75 -6.43 4.11 -17.29
N LEU A 76 -6.33 3.63 -18.54
CA LEU A 76 -6.09 2.22 -18.86
C LEU A 76 -4.71 1.72 -18.41
N GLN A 77 -3.67 2.53 -18.55
CA GLN A 77 -2.31 2.18 -18.11
C GLN A 77 -2.23 2.11 -16.58
N VAL A 78 -2.93 3.01 -15.89
CA VAL A 78 -3.06 2.95 -14.42
C VAL A 78 -3.79 1.69 -13.98
N MET A 79 -4.87 1.28 -14.68
CA MET A 79 -5.57 0.02 -14.41
C MET A 79 -4.69 -1.22 -14.66
N GLN A 80 -3.87 -1.20 -15.72
CA GLN A 80 -2.90 -2.27 -16.00
C GLN A 80 -1.82 -2.36 -14.91
N LEU A 81 -1.30 -1.21 -14.45
CA LEU A 81 -0.34 -1.15 -13.36
C LEU A 81 -0.94 -1.66 -12.05
N TRP A 82 -2.20 -1.29 -11.77
CA TRP A 82 -2.93 -1.77 -10.60
C TRP A 82 -3.14 -3.29 -10.61
N ARG A 83 -3.38 -3.89 -11.79
CA ARG A 83 -3.41 -5.35 -11.96
C ARG A 83 -2.05 -6.00 -11.70
N LEU A 84 -0.97 -5.41 -12.18
CA LEU A 84 0.38 -5.93 -11.95
C LEU A 84 0.76 -5.87 -10.47
N ILE A 85 0.43 -4.77 -9.78
CA ILE A 85 0.64 -4.63 -8.34
C ILE A 85 -0.15 -5.68 -7.57
N GLN A 86 -1.41 -5.94 -7.94
CA GLN A 86 -2.20 -7.02 -7.33
C GLN A 86 -1.62 -8.40 -7.60
N PHE A 87 -1.15 -8.66 -8.81
CA PHE A 87 -0.50 -9.92 -9.15
C PHE A 87 0.77 -10.12 -8.31
N LEU A 88 1.60 -9.08 -8.18
CA LEU A 88 2.81 -9.10 -7.34
C LEU A 88 2.47 -9.29 -5.85
N LYS A 89 1.45 -8.60 -5.35
CA LYS A 89 0.96 -8.75 -3.97
C LYS A 89 0.45 -10.17 -3.71
N ASN A 90 -0.29 -10.75 -4.66
CA ASN A 90 -0.81 -12.11 -4.54
C ASN A 90 0.24 -13.19 -4.84
N SER A 91 1.36 -12.84 -5.48
CA SER A 91 2.46 -13.78 -5.79
C SER A 91 3.28 -14.21 -4.56
N GLY A 92 2.85 -13.84 -3.35
CA GLY A 92 3.38 -14.34 -2.08
C GLY A 92 4.77 -13.83 -1.69
N ARG A 93 5.52 -13.21 -2.61
CA ARG A 93 6.89 -12.71 -2.35
C ARG A 93 6.95 -11.42 -1.53
N PHE A 94 5.82 -10.75 -1.32
CA PHE A 94 5.72 -9.48 -0.57
C PHE A 94 4.81 -9.56 0.66
N SER A 95 4.50 -10.77 1.15
CA SER A 95 3.92 -10.94 2.50
C SER A 95 5.03 -10.93 3.57
N GLN A 96 6.02 -10.06 3.44
CA GLN A 96 7.05 -9.80 4.45
C GLN A 96 6.56 -8.74 5.44
N GLY A 97 5.33 -8.92 5.91
CA GLY A 97 4.66 -8.02 6.86
C GLY A 97 3.95 -8.75 8.00
N GLN A 98 4.02 -10.09 8.03
CA GLN A 98 3.43 -10.89 9.09
C GLN A 98 4.53 -11.69 9.82
N PHE A 99 5.61 -10.99 10.18
CA PHE A 99 6.64 -11.50 11.10
C PHE A 99 6.20 -11.39 12.58
N GLY A 100 4.93 -11.11 12.85
CA GLY A 100 4.42 -10.86 14.21
C GLY A 100 2.97 -11.29 14.47
N GLN A 101 2.32 -11.99 13.54
CA GLN A 101 1.04 -12.63 13.81
C GLN A 101 1.12 -14.07 13.32
N ALA A 102 1.21 -15.00 14.27
CA ALA A 102 0.90 -16.39 14.05
C ALA A 102 -0.57 -16.48 13.58
N GLN A 103 -0.79 -16.42 12.26
CA GLN A 103 -2.08 -16.74 11.69
C GLN A 103 -2.22 -18.26 11.68
N GLY A 104 -3.00 -18.72 12.64
CA GLY A 104 -3.30 -20.12 12.87
C GLY A 104 -2.23 -20.75 13.74
N SER A 105 -2.55 -20.91 15.03
CA SER A 105 -2.08 -22.09 15.73
C SER A 105 -2.46 -23.27 14.86
N SER A 106 -1.51 -23.83 14.11
CA SER A 106 -1.62 -25.24 13.80
C SER A 106 -1.81 -25.89 15.18
N ASN A 107 -2.96 -26.53 15.41
CA ASN A 107 -3.20 -27.25 16.65
C ASN A 107 -2.31 -28.50 16.62
N ILE A 108 -0.99 -28.31 16.68
CA ILE A 108 -0.04 -29.39 16.84
C ILE A 108 -0.31 -29.94 18.23
N SER A 109 -0.81 -31.16 18.29
CA SER A 109 -0.96 -31.86 19.56
C SER A 109 0.42 -32.09 20.18
N ASN A 110 0.52 -32.10 21.51
CA ASN A 110 1.77 -32.39 22.22
C ASN A 110 2.43 -33.70 21.71
N ASP A 111 1.64 -34.75 21.47
CA ASP A 111 2.10 -36.00 20.85
C ASP A 111 2.71 -35.82 19.45
N GLU A 112 2.14 -34.91 18.65
CA GLU A 112 2.59 -34.61 17.30
C GLU A 112 3.87 -33.77 17.33
N ALA A 113 3.97 -32.82 18.27
CA ALA A 113 5.19 -32.04 18.49
C ALA A 113 6.40 -32.94 18.82
N TYR A 114 6.21 -33.91 19.71
CA TYR A 114 7.25 -34.89 20.07
C TYR A 114 7.68 -35.75 18.87
N LYS A 115 6.72 -36.20 18.05
CA LYS A 115 7.01 -36.94 16.82
C LYS A 115 7.73 -36.08 15.77
N LEU A 116 7.38 -34.80 15.64
CA LEU A 116 8.03 -33.86 14.71
C LEU A 116 9.50 -33.61 15.08
N LEU A 117 9.82 -33.53 16.37
CA LEU A 117 11.20 -33.38 16.84
C LEU A 117 11.96 -34.73 16.94
N GLY A 118 11.26 -35.86 16.82
CA GLY A 118 11.85 -37.20 16.95
C GLY A 118 12.22 -37.56 18.39
N LEU A 119 11.50 -37.02 19.38
CA LEU A 119 11.75 -37.23 20.80
C LEU A 119 10.58 -37.99 21.45
N SER A 120 10.85 -38.69 22.55
CA SER A 120 9.83 -39.34 23.38
C SER A 120 9.33 -38.42 24.49
N LYS A 121 8.09 -38.63 24.95
CA LYS A 121 7.55 -37.93 26.11
C LYS A 121 8.43 -38.17 27.35
N GLY A 122 8.77 -37.11 28.08
CA GLY A 122 9.65 -37.18 29.27
C GLY A 122 11.12 -36.79 29.03
N CYS A 123 11.46 -36.21 27.87
CA CYS A 123 12.77 -35.63 27.62
C CYS A 123 13.02 -34.38 28.50
N SER A 124 14.30 -34.02 28.68
CA SER A 124 14.65 -32.78 29.37
C SER A 124 14.46 -31.55 28.45
N LYS A 125 14.23 -30.37 29.04
CA LYS A 125 14.09 -29.11 28.29
C LYS A 125 15.28 -28.84 27.36
N GLU A 126 16.48 -29.23 27.78
CA GLU A 126 17.72 -29.06 27.02
C GLU A 126 17.77 -29.96 25.78
N GLU A 127 17.26 -31.18 25.87
CA GLU A 127 17.17 -32.12 24.75
C GLU A 127 16.22 -31.62 23.66
N VAL A 128 15.07 -31.06 24.06
CA VAL A 128 14.09 -30.46 23.14
C VAL A 128 14.72 -29.30 22.36
N LEU A 129 15.43 -28.41 23.05
CA LEU A 129 16.13 -27.28 22.43
C LEU A 129 17.25 -27.75 21.49
N LYS A 130 17.99 -28.80 21.86
CA LYS A 130 19.05 -29.37 21.03
C LYS A 130 18.50 -30.00 19.76
N ALA A 131 17.43 -30.78 19.85
CA ALA A 131 16.77 -31.42 18.70
C ALA A 131 16.19 -30.38 17.73
N ALA A 132 15.48 -29.37 18.24
CA ALA A 132 14.92 -28.29 17.44
C ALA A 132 16.03 -27.51 16.69
N ASN A 133 17.13 -27.16 17.37
CA ASN A 133 18.27 -26.49 16.74
C ASN A 133 18.97 -27.33 15.66
N GLN A 134 19.06 -28.65 15.86
CA GLN A 134 19.63 -29.55 14.86
C GLN A 134 18.73 -29.66 13.61
N LEU A 135 17.41 -29.75 13.80
CA LEU A 135 16.44 -29.75 12.70
C LEU A 135 16.46 -28.42 11.95
N GLN A 136 16.49 -27.30 12.68
CA GLN A 136 16.55 -25.95 12.12
C GLN A 136 17.79 -25.73 11.24
N LYS A 137 18.95 -26.26 11.65
CA LYS A 137 20.17 -26.22 10.84
C LYS A 137 20.03 -27.01 9.54
N LYS A 138 19.42 -28.20 9.59
CA LYS A 138 19.22 -29.07 8.41
C LYS A 138 18.25 -28.46 7.38
N ILE A 139 17.26 -27.70 7.84
CA ILE A 139 16.26 -27.04 6.98
C ILE A 139 16.65 -25.61 6.61
N HIS A 140 17.84 -25.14 6.99
CA HIS A 140 18.23 -23.76 6.67
C HIS A 140 18.33 -23.57 5.14
N PRO A 141 17.77 -22.49 4.57
CA PRO A 141 17.80 -22.23 3.12
C PRO A 141 19.22 -22.15 2.55
N ASP A 142 20.22 -21.82 3.38
CA ASP A 142 21.64 -21.83 2.95
C ASP A 142 22.15 -23.24 2.65
N MET A 143 21.63 -24.25 3.34
CA MET A 143 22.00 -25.66 3.13
C MET A 143 21.14 -26.33 2.06
N ASN A 144 19.92 -25.84 1.82
CA ASN A 144 18.99 -26.45 0.88
C ASN A 144 18.32 -25.37 0.01
N ARG A 145 19.01 -24.98 -1.07
CA ARG A 145 18.59 -23.87 -1.96
C ARG A 145 17.38 -24.21 -2.84
N ASP A 146 17.08 -25.50 -3.00
CA ASP A 146 16.11 -26.00 -3.98
C ASP A 146 14.71 -26.26 -3.40
N VAL A 147 14.56 -26.26 -2.06
CA VAL A 147 13.29 -26.60 -1.38
C VAL A 147 12.84 -25.43 -0.51
N LYS A 148 11.54 -25.09 -0.58
CA LYS A 148 10.93 -24.07 0.30
C LYS A 148 10.88 -24.57 1.74
N THR A 149 11.91 -24.27 2.52
CA THR A 149 12.05 -24.73 3.91
C THR A 149 11.38 -23.83 4.95
N GLU A 150 10.82 -22.68 4.53
CA GLU A 150 10.15 -21.71 5.41
C GLU A 150 9.03 -22.34 6.24
N ARG A 151 8.16 -23.14 5.60
CA ARG A 151 7.03 -23.81 6.28
C ARG A 151 7.52 -24.91 7.24
N LEU A 152 8.60 -25.61 6.90
CA LEU A 152 9.20 -26.61 7.78
C LEU A 152 9.84 -25.94 9.01
N SER A 153 10.49 -24.80 8.81
CA SER A 153 11.05 -23.98 9.89
C SER A 153 9.98 -23.45 10.83
N GLN A 154 8.80 -23.08 10.31
CA GLN A 154 7.67 -22.68 11.14
C GLN A 154 7.19 -23.85 12.01
N LEU A 155 6.95 -25.02 11.41
CA LEU A 155 6.49 -26.22 12.13
C LEU A 155 7.46 -26.66 13.25
N VAL A 156 8.77 -26.58 13.01
CA VAL A 156 9.78 -26.94 14.03
C VAL A 156 9.76 -25.98 15.22
N ASN A 157 9.53 -24.69 14.98
CA ASN A 157 9.41 -23.71 16.06
C ASN A 157 8.10 -23.88 16.84
N GLU A 158 6.99 -24.10 16.15
CA GLU A 158 5.69 -24.38 16.79
C GLU A 158 5.75 -25.63 17.68
N ALA A 159 6.34 -26.72 17.19
CA ALA A 159 6.51 -27.94 17.99
C ALA A 159 7.37 -27.72 19.25
N LYS A 160 8.48 -26.98 19.13
CA LYS A 160 9.35 -26.62 20.26
C LYS A 160 8.59 -25.77 21.29
N ASP A 161 7.85 -24.77 20.84
CA ASP A 161 7.12 -23.85 21.71
C ASP A 161 5.95 -24.56 22.43
N GLU A 162 5.26 -25.48 21.76
CA GLU A 162 4.17 -26.28 22.34
C GLU A 162 4.66 -27.24 23.45
N ILE A 163 5.79 -27.92 23.22
CA ILE A 163 6.40 -28.81 24.23
C ILE A 163 6.85 -28.01 25.45
N ILE A 164 7.51 -26.86 25.24
CA ILE A 164 7.97 -26.00 26.34
C ILE A 164 6.78 -25.49 27.17
N LYS A 165 5.67 -25.15 26.52
CA LYS A 165 4.47 -24.63 27.18
C LYS A 165 3.65 -25.69 27.92
N THR A 166 3.66 -26.94 27.46
CA THR A 166 2.80 -27.99 28.02
C THR A 166 3.49 -28.79 29.13
N ASP A 167 4.79 -29.11 28.96
CA ASP A 167 5.49 -30.08 29.82
C ASP A 167 6.43 -29.41 30.85
N PHE A 168 6.76 -28.13 30.68
CA PHE A 168 7.74 -27.41 31.52
C PHE A 168 7.19 -26.12 32.16
N VAL A 169 5.86 -25.99 32.27
CA VAL A 169 5.16 -24.90 32.97
C VAL A 169 4.69 -25.35 34.35
#